data_AF-A0A2H6EK37-F1
#
_entry.id   AF-A0A2H6EK37-F1
#
_cell.length_a   1.000
_cell.length_b   1.000
_cell.length_c   1.000
_cell.angle_alpha   90.00
_cell.angle_beta   90.00
_cell.angle_gamma   90.00
#
_symmetry.space_group_name_H-M   'P 1'
#
loop_
_entity.id
_entity.type
_entity.pdbx_description
1 polymer ?
#
loop_
_entity_poly.entity_id
_entity_poly.type
_entity_poly.pdbx_seq_one_letter_code
_entity_poly.pdbx_strand_id
1 'polypeptide(L)'
;MQRSKIRTKEITCKEVMHHLCDNLGENLDSPKCEEIKDHLDSCERCQKYFKSIETTILFYKKYNVKLSDEGHNRLLDFLGLKDKS
;
A
#
# COMPACT_ATOMS: atom_id res chain seq x y z
N MET A 1 32.74 1.69 -10.94
CA MET A 1 31.39 2.28 -11.14
C MET A 1 30.46 1.70 -10.08
N GLN A 2 30.05 2.48 -9.08
CA GLN A 2 29.20 2.02 -7.98
C GLN A 2 27.72 2.27 -8.33
N ARG A 3 26.87 1.24 -8.22
CA ARG A 3 25.40 1.34 -8.41
C ARG A 3 24.77 1.83 -7.11
N SER A 4 24.21 3.04 -7.13
CA SER A 4 23.47 3.64 -6.02
C SER A 4 22.21 2.84 -5.68
N LYS A 5 22.10 2.38 -4.43
CA LYS A 5 20.90 1.74 -3.88
C LYS A 5 19.76 2.77 -3.84
N ILE A 6 18.71 2.56 -4.63
CA ILE A 6 17.47 3.32 -4.53
C ILE A 6 16.82 2.92 -3.19
N ARG A 7 16.83 3.84 -2.23
CA ARG A 7 16.13 3.68 -0.95
C ARG A 7 14.64 3.91 -1.21
N THR A 8 13.85 2.84 -1.27
CA THR A 8 12.39 2.97 -1.16
C THR A 8 12.08 3.41 0.25
N LYS A 9 11.60 4.65 0.42
CA LYS A 9 11.16 5.18 1.71
C LYS A 9 10.02 4.29 2.20
N GLU A 10 10.19 3.62 3.33
CA GLU A 10 9.10 2.85 3.94
C GLU A 10 8.05 3.84 4.45
N ILE A 11 6.86 3.75 3.86
CA ILE A 11 5.72 4.57 4.27
C ILE A 11 5.27 4.08 5.64
N THR A 12 5.31 4.97 6.62
CA THR A 12 4.96 4.68 8.02
C THR A 12 3.44 4.74 8.21
N CYS A 13 2.91 4.05 9.24
CA CYS A 13 1.50 4.15 9.62
C CYS A 13 1.05 5.61 9.86
N LYS A 14 1.98 6.46 10.32
CA LYS A 14 1.77 7.91 10.50
C LYS A 14 1.53 8.64 9.18
N GLU A 15 2.27 8.30 8.12
CA GLU A 15 2.08 8.86 6.77
C GLU A 15 0.76 8.37 6.14
N VAL A 16 0.34 7.13 6.43
CA VAL A 16 -0.96 6.60 6.00
C VAL A 16 -2.12 7.32 6.70
N MET A 17 -2.01 7.55 8.02
CA MET A 17 -2.99 8.35 8.76
C MET A 17 -3.04 9.80 8.30
N HIS A 18 -1.88 10.39 7.97
CA HIS A 18 -1.82 11.71 7.32
C HIS A 18 -2.65 11.73 6.05
N HIS A 19 -2.41 10.77 5.16
CA HIS A 19 -3.12 10.68 3.89
C HIS A 19 -4.63 10.41 4.05
N LEU A 20 -5.04 9.64 5.08
CA LEU A 20 -6.46 9.40 5.37
C LEU A 20 -7.17 10.69 5.82
N CYS A 21 -6.61 11.45 6.77
CA CYS A 21 -7.24 12.72 7.17
C CYS A 21 -7.19 13.76 6.03
N ASP A 22 -6.08 13.85 5.27
CA ASP A 22 -5.94 14.75 4.12
C ASP A 22 -7.01 14.48 3.04
N ASN A 23 -7.32 13.21 2.75
CA ASN A 23 -8.34 12.82 1.76
C ASN A 23 -9.78 12.86 2.31
N LEU A 24 -9.95 12.81 3.63
CA LEU A 24 -11.25 13.03 4.28
C LEU A 24 -11.63 14.52 4.33
N GLY A 25 -10.74 15.42 3.86
CA GLY A 25 -11.03 16.84 3.68
C GLY A 25 -10.96 17.68 4.95
N GLU A 26 -10.45 17.13 6.05
CA GLU A 26 -10.25 17.87 7.29
C GLU A 26 -8.79 17.88 7.74
N ASN A 27 -8.41 18.99 8.36
CA ASN A 27 -7.08 19.24 8.90
C ASN A 27 -6.67 18.09 9.84
N LEU A 28 -5.43 17.64 9.75
CA LEU A 28 -4.91 16.49 10.51
C LEU A 28 -4.84 16.69 12.02
N ASP A 29 -4.81 17.95 12.43
CA ASP A 29 -4.90 18.41 13.81
C ASP A 29 -6.32 18.88 14.16
N SER A 30 -7.30 18.58 13.31
CA SER A 30 -8.70 18.86 13.64
C SER A 30 -9.09 18.05 14.89
N PRO A 31 -9.96 18.62 15.74
CA PRO A 31 -10.55 17.89 16.86
C PRO A 31 -11.15 16.55 16.42
N LYS A 32 -11.65 16.48 15.17
CA LYS A 32 -12.23 15.27 14.60
C LYS A 32 -11.20 14.17 14.35
N CYS A 33 -10.02 14.48 13.80
CA CYS A 33 -8.98 13.46 13.63
C CYS A 33 -8.39 13.00 14.98
N GLU A 34 -8.34 13.86 16.00
CA GLU A 34 -7.99 13.43 17.38
C GLU A 34 -9.06 12.50 17.97
N GLU A 35 -10.35 12.83 17.87
CA GLU A 35 -11.44 11.94 18.31
C GLU A 35 -11.39 10.55 17.64
N ILE A 36 -11.04 10.51 16.35
CA ILE A 36 -10.90 9.26 15.59
C ILE A 36 -9.69 8.46 16.07
N LYS A 37 -8.55 9.11 16.38
CA LYS A 37 -7.37 8.46 16.96
C LYS A 37 -7.70 7.87 18.33
N ASP A 38 -8.33 8.65 19.21
CA ASP A 38 -8.74 8.19 20.54
C ASP A 38 -9.71 7.00 20.47
N HIS A 39 -10.65 7.03 19.52
CA HIS A 39 -11.54 5.90 19.29
C HIS A 39 -10.80 4.66 18.79
N LEU A 40 -9.86 4.82 17.84
CA LEU A 40 -9.03 3.72 17.36
C LEU A 40 -8.19 3.12 18.48
N ASP A 41 -7.69 3.92 19.42
CA ASP A 41 -6.86 3.44 20.53
C ASP A 41 -7.68 2.74 21.63
N SER A 42 -8.96 3.08 21.78
CA SER A 42 -9.84 2.53 22.83
C SER A 42 -10.81 1.43 22.37
N CYS A 43 -11.03 1.26 21.06
CA CYS A 43 -12.03 0.33 20.52
C CYS A 43 -11.41 -0.89 19.81
N GLU A 44 -11.45 -2.05 20.47
CA GLU A 44 -10.87 -3.30 19.94
C GLU A 44 -11.42 -3.70 18.55
N ARG A 45 -12.71 -3.46 18.29
CA ARG A 45 -13.33 -3.76 16.99
C ARG A 45 -12.73 -2.92 15.87
N CYS A 46 -12.53 -1.62 16.12
CA CYS A 46 -11.95 -0.72 15.14
C CYS A 46 -10.45 -1.00 14.93
N GLN A 47 -9.72 -1.39 15.98
CA GLN A 47 -8.33 -1.84 15.86
C GLN A 47 -8.20 -3.07 14.96
N LYS A 48 -9.06 -4.08 15.17
CA LYS A 48 -9.10 -5.28 14.33
C LYS A 48 -9.41 -4.94 12.88
N TYR A 49 -10.40 -4.08 12.65
CA TYR A 49 -10.75 -3.63 11.30
C TYR A 49 -9.60 -2.88 10.62
N PHE A 50 -9.00 -1.90 11.31
CA PHE A 50 -7.86 -1.14 10.79
C PHE A 50 -6.69 -2.06 10.42
N LYS A 51 -6.36 -3.03 11.30
CA LYS A 51 -5.31 -4.02 11.03
C LYS A 51 -5.64 -4.94 9.86
N SER A 52 -6.91 -5.29 9.65
CA SER A 52 -7.35 -6.04 8.47
C SER A 52 -7.08 -5.25 7.19
N ILE A 53 -7.38 -3.96 7.18
CA ILE A 53 -7.14 -3.09 6.02
C ILE A 53 -5.63 -2.94 5.77
N GLU A 54 -4.84 -2.67 6.81
CA GLU A 54 -3.38 -2.58 6.72
C GLU A 54 -2.78 -3.88 6.14
N THR A 55 -3.25 -5.03 6.62
CA THR A 55 -2.82 -6.36 6.14
C THR A 55 -3.16 -6.56 4.67
N THR A 56 -4.38 -6.20 4.26
CA THR A 56 -4.80 -6.27 2.85
C THR A 56 -3.90 -5.41 1.97
N ILE A 57 -3.64 -4.16 2.35
CA ILE A 57 -2.73 -3.26 1.61
C ILE A 57 -1.33 -3.87 1.50
N LEU A 58 -0.81 -4.42 2.60
CA LEU A 58 0.51 -5.06 2.62
C LEU A 58 0.56 -6.26 1.66
N PHE A 59 -0.49 -7.07 1.62
CA PHE A 59 -0.58 -8.16 0.65
C PHE A 59 -0.54 -7.63 -0.78
N TYR A 60 -1.38 -6.67 -1.15
CA TYR A 60 -1.35 -6.12 -2.51
C TYR A 60 0.02 -5.51 -2.88
N LYS A 61 0.69 -4.83 -1.95
CA LYS A 61 2.06 -4.33 -2.16
C LYS A 61 3.06 -5.46 -2.40
N LYS A 62 2.97 -6.57 -1.66
CA LYS A 62 3.81 -7.76 -1.85
C LYS A 62 3.47 -8.50 -3.14
N TYR A 63 2.20 -8.53 -3.54
CA TYR A 63 1.71 -9.12 -4.78
C TYR A 63 2.03 -8.27 -6.02
N ASN A 64 2.57 -7.06 -5.87
CA ASN A 64 3.19 -6.31 -6.96
C ASN A 64 4.54 -6.95 -7.37
N VAL A 65 4.56 -8.27 -7.47
CA VAL A 65 5.63 -9.07 -8.03
C VAL A 65 5.66 -8.73 -9.51
N LYS A 66 6.65 -7.94 -9.92
CA LYS A 66 6.96 -7.82 -11.34
C LYS A 66 7.31 -9.21 -11.83
N LEU A 67 6.48 -9.76 -12.71
CA LEU A 67 6.80 -10.95 -13.47
C LEU A 67 8.13 -10.71 -14.17
N SER A 68 9.05 -11.67 -14.11
CA SER A 68 10.29 -11.56 -14.89
C SER A 68 9.93 -11.43 -16.37
N ASP A 69 10.75 -10.71 -17.15
CA ASP A 69 10.55 -10.59 -18.59
C ASP A 69 10.46 -11.98 -19.25
N GLU A 70 11.21 -12.96 -18.73
CA GLU A 70 11.13 -14.35 -19.15
C GLU A 70 9.75 -14.98 -18.88
N GLY A 71 9.22 -14.84 -17.67
CA GLY A 71 7.90 -15.37 -17.33
C GLY A 71 6.78 -14.68 -18.10
N HIS A 72 6.91 -13.36 -18.33
CA HIS A 72 5.99 -12.58 -19.15
C HIS A 72 6.01 -13.08 -20.61
N ASN A 73 7.19 -13.24 -21.19
CA ASN A 73 7.35 -13.73 -22.56
C ASN A 73 6.86 -15.18 -22.72
N ARG A 74 7.10 -16.05 -21.74
CA ARG A 74 6.55 -17.42 -21.72
C ARG A 74 5.02 -17.42 -21.67
N LEU A 75 4.43 -16.50 -20.90
CA LEU A 75 2.97 -16.36 -20.83
C LEU A 75 2.39 -15.85 -22.15
N LEU A 76 3.00 -14.84 -22.77
CA LEU A 76 2.58 -14.34 -24.08
C LEU A 76 2.66 -15.42 -25.16
N ASP A 77 3.71 -16.24 -25.14
CA ASP A 77 3.88 -17.37 -26.05
C ASP A 77 2.79 -18.43 -25.83
N PHE A 78 2.54 -18.81 -24.57
CA PHE A 78 1.49 -19.79 -24.21
C PHE A 78 0.08 -19.31 -24.61
N LEU A 79 -0.20 -18.02 -24.46
CA LEU A 79 -1.48 -17.42 -24.81
C LEU A 79 -1.61 -17.11 -26.31
N GLY A 80 -0.54 -17.31 -27.11
CA GLY A 80 -0.53 -16.98 -28.54
C GLY A 80 -0.60 -15.48 -28.83
N LEU A 81 -0.25 -14.64 -27.84
CA LEU A 81 -0.29 -13.17 -27.91
C LEU A 81 1.09 -12.55 -28.19
N LYS A 82 2.10 -13.38 -28.43
CA LYS A 82 3.43 -12.91 -28.79
C LYS A 82 3.38 -12.28 -30.19
N ASP A 83 3.61 -10.97 -30.26
CA ASP A 83 3.58 -10.23 -31.52
C ASP A 83 4.45 -10.91 -32.57
N LYS A 84 3.82 -11.27 -33.69
CA LYS A 84 4.52 -11.69 -34.90
C LYS A 84 5.02 -10.42 -35.59
N SER A 85 6.20 -9.94 -35.20
CA SER A 85 6.90 -8.93 -36.00
C SER A 85 7.69 -9.57 -37.14
#